data_AF-A0A7I9VT73-F1
#
_entry.id   AF-A0A7I9VT73-F1
#
_cell.length_a   1.000
_cell.length_b   1.000
_cell.length_c   1.000
_cell.angle_alpha   90.00
_cell.angle_beta   90.00
_cell.angle_gamma   90.00
#
_symmetry.space_group_name_H-M   'P 1'
#
loop_
_entity.id
_entity.type
_entity.pdbx_description
1 polymer ?
#
loop_
_entity_poly.entity_id
_entity_poly.type
_entity_poly.pdbx_seq_one_letter_code
_entity_poly.pdbx_strand_id
1 'polypeptide(L)'
;MSAEAGDLHRYAFHMEPQTSQVGDEWTAAYPGADWSASGRTRAEALQRLGEEFTRRQNAGEDVLAYATIIYRRHLREPVEGVYAVDNDLYRELIHAPADERKRAIEELERRRRSGQTYTLSDYRRDRENRDG
;
A
#
# COMPACT_ATOMS: atom_id res chain seq x y z
N MET A 1 26.56 9.09 -0.30
CA MET A 1 25.14 8.78 -0.05
C MET A 1 24.37 9.07 -1.32
N SER A 2 24.02 8.05 -2.11
CA SER A 2 23.35 8.26 -3.39
C SER A 2 21.95 8.82 -3.20
N ALA A 3 21.56 9.82 -4.01
CA ALA A 3 20.25 10.47 -3.96
C ALA A 3 19.07 9.46 -3.94
N GLU A 4 19.24 8.30 -4.58
CA GLU A 4 18.25 7.23 -4.64
C GLU A 4 17.90 6.57 -3.30
N ALA A 5 18.77 6.62 -2.29
CA ALA A 5 18.44 6.15 -0.95
C ALA A 5 17.61 7.18 -0.17
N GLY A 6 17.79 8.48 -0.47
CA GLY A 6 17.07 9.57 0.20
C GLY A 6 15.57 9.56 -0.09
N ASP A 7 15.18 9.18 -1.30
CA ASP A 7 13.78 9.23 -1.73
C ASP A 7 12.89 8.24 -0.97
N LEU A 8 13.38 7.03 -0.64
CA LEU A 8 12.58 6.07 0.13
C LEU A 8 12.30 6.55 1.55
N HIS A 9 13.24 7.26 2.18
CA HIS A 9 13.10 7.73 3.57
C HIS A 9 12.09 8.88 3.70
N ARG A 10 11.66 9.48 2.59
CA ARG A 10 10.61 10.50 2.59
C ARG A 10 9.22 9.89 2.75
N TYR A 11 9.03 8.64 2.34
CA TYR A 11 7.71 8.02 2.28
C TYR A 11 7.57 6.90 3.31
N ALA A 12 6.37 6.82 3.90
CA ALA A 12 5.85 5.62 4.50
C ALA A 12 5.16 4.80 3.42
N PHE A 13 5.64 3.57 3.18
CA PHE A 13 5.05 2.68 2.19
C PHE A 13 4.01 1.77 2.84
N HIS A 14 2.89 1.58 2.14
CA HIS A 14 1.90 0.58 2.46
C HIS A 14 1.68 -0.33 1.26
N MET A 15 1.51 -1.63 1.52
CA MET A 15 1.25 -2.63 0.50
C MET A 15 -0.03 -3.40 0.85
N GLU A 16 -0.98 -3.34 -0.06
CA GLU A 16 -2.25 -4.06 0.02
C GLU A 16 -2.23 -5.28 -0.90
N PRO A 17 -2.77 -6.43 -0.43
CA PRO A 17 -3.02 -7.58 -1.29
C PRO A 17 -3.91 -7.24 -2.48
N GLN A 18 -3.52 -7.74 -3.66
CA GLN A 18 -4.32 -7.70 -4.87
C GLN A 18 -5.08 -9.02 -5.03
N THR A 19 -6.29 -8.94 -5.56
CA THR A 19 -7.15 -10.12 -5.75
C THR A 19 -7.61 -10.22 -7.19
N SER A 20 -7.55 -11.41 -7.77
CA SER A 20 -8.09 -11.73 -9.09
C SER A 20 -9.00 -12.96 -9.00
N GLN A 21 -9.98 -13.05 -9.91
CA GLN A 21 -10.87 -14.21 -10.02
C GLN A 21 -10.69 -14.89 -11.38
N VAL A 22 -10.52 -16.21 -11.38
CA VAL A 22 -10.50 -17.04 -12.58
C VAL A 22 -11.50 -18.18 -12.38
N GLY A 23 -12.59 -18.17 -13.15
CA GLY A 23 -13.72 -19.06 -12.93
C GLY A 23 -14.32 -18.86 -11.53
N ASP A 24 -14.43 -19.95 -10.77
CA ASP A 24 -14.96 -19.95 -9.39
C ASP A 24 -13.88 -19.86 -8.31
N GLU A 25 -12.64 -19.53 -8.69
CA GLU A 25 -11.51 -19.41 -7.77
C GLU A 25 -11.02 -17.98 -7.68
N TRP A 26 -10.84 -17.52 -6.44
CA TRP A 26 -10.20 -16.26 -6.10
C TRP A 26 -8.76 -16.51 -5.70
N THR A 27 -7.85 -15.69 -6.20
CA THR A 27 -6.44 -15.66 -5.80
C THR A 27 -6.11 -14.30 -5.23
N ALA A 28 -5.36 -14.28 -4.13
CA ALA A 28 -4.81 -13.08 -3.51
C ALA A 28 -3.28 -13.16 -3.49
N ALA A 29 -2.59 -12.04 -3.72
CA ALA A 29 -1.14 -11.93 -3.66
C ALA A 29 -0.72 -10.50 -3.29
N TYR A 30 0.42 -10.35 -2.63
CA TYR A 30 1.04 -9.03 -2.46
C TYR A 30 1.72 -8.60 -3.78
N PRO A 31 1.68 -7.30 -4.14
CA PRO A 31 2.40 -6.77 -5.30
C PRO A 31 3.87 -7.21 -5.37
N GLY A 32 4.19 -8.03 -6.37
CA GLY A 32 5.55 -8.52 -6.60
C GLY A 32 5.97 -9.74 -5.78
N ALA A 33 5.10 -10.31 -4.96
CA ALA A 33 5.34 -11.59 -4.31
C ALA A 33 5.42 -12.72 -5.35
N ASP A 34 6.29 -13.70 -5.11
CA ASP A 34 6.35 -14.97 -5.86
C ASP A 34 5.41 -16.04 -5.29
N TRP A 35 4.57 -15.66 -4.33
CA TRP A 35 3.59 -16.51 -3.68
C TRP A 35 2.23 -15.84 -3.58
N SER A 36 1.21 -16.68 -3.50
CA SER A 36 -0.20 -16.29 -3.48
C SER A 36 -1.00 -17.30 -2.68
N ALA A 37 -2.23 -16.95 -2.32
CA ALA A 37 -3.18 -17.88 -1.73
C ALA A 37 -4.50 -17.85 -2.51
N SER A 38 -5.16 -18.99 -2.63
CA SER A 38 -6.44 -19.12 -3.32
C SER A 38 -7.56 -19.58 -2.40
N GLY A 39 -8.80 -19.19 -2.72
CA GLY A 39 -10.02 -19.55 -2.00
C GLY A 39 -11.25 -19.52 -2.91
N ARG A 40 -12.38 -20.02 -2.42
CA ARG A 40 -13.68 -19.99 -3.13
C ARG A 40 -14.32 -18.61 -3.11
N THR A 41 -13.91 -17.76 -2.16
CA THR A 41 -14.35 -16.37 -2.07
C THR A 41 -13.15 -15.45 -1.98
N ARG A 42 -13.34 -14.17 -2.35
CA ARG A 42 -12.32 -13.13 -2.17
C ARG A 42 -11.85 -13.03 -0.72
N ALA A 43 -12.77 -13.11 0.24
CA ALA A 43 -12.46 -13.04 1.66
C ALA A 43 -11.60 -14.22 2.12
N GLU A 44 -11.93 -15.43 1.66
CA GLU A 44 -11.15 -16.63 1.96
C GLU A 44 -9.74 -16.57 1.37
N ALA A 45 -9.59 -16.10 0.13
CA ALA A 45 -8.27 -15.92 -0.49
C ALA A 45 -7.39 -14.94 0.31
N LEU A 46 -7.97 -13.80 0.74
CA LEU A 46 -7.27 -12.82 1.58
C LEU A 46 -6.92 -13.37 2.96
N GLN A 47 -7.82 -14.12 3.60
CA GLN A 47 -7.56 -14.76 4.88
C GLN A 47 -6.37 -15.73 4.77
N ARG A 48 -6.42 -16.63 3.78
CA ARG A 48 -5.35 -17.61 3.53
C ARG A 48 -4.02 -16.95 3.18
N LEU A 49 -4.05 -15.80 2.49
CA LEU A 49 -2.83 -15.03 2.23
C LEU A 49 -2.20 -14.53 3.54
N GLY A 50 -3.00 -14.05 4.49
CA GLY A 50 -2.51 -13.64 5.82
C GLY A 50 -1.97 -14.81 6.65
N GLU A 51 -2.62 -15.97 6.56
CA GLU A 51 -2.15 -17.21 7.18
C GLU A 51 -0.79 -17.65 6.58
N GLU A 52 -0.65 -17.58 5.26
CA GLU A 52 0.60 -17.90 4.55
C GLU A 52 1.72 -16.92 4.91
N PHE A 53 1.42 -15.63 5.00
CA PHE A 53 2.37 -14.62 5.48
C PHE A 53 2.91 -14.99 6.88
N THR A 54 1.98 -15.31 7.79
CA THR A 54 2.30 -15.65 9.18
C THR A 54 3.12 -16.95 9.25
N ARG A 55 2.76 -17.95 8.44
CA ARG A 55 3.49 -19.22 8.35
C ARG A 55 4.95 -19.00 7.93
N ARG A 56 5.19 -18.22 6.87
CA ARG A 56 6.54 -17.92 6.37
C ARG A 56 7.36 -17.13 7.39
N GLN A 57 6.75 -16.14 8.03
CA GLN A 57 7.39 -15.38 9.10
C GLN A 57 7.80 -16.28 10.27
N ASN A 58 6.92 -17.21 10.69
CA ASN A 58 7.23 -18.19 11.74
C ASN A 58 8.29 -19.21 11.33
N ALA A 59 8.47 -19.45 10.02
CA ALA A 59 9.55 -20.26 9.48
C ALA A 59 10.90 -19.50 9.39
N GLY A 60 10.93 -18.22 9.77
CA GLY A 60 12.14 -17.38 9.72
C GLY A 60 12.42 -16.77 8.34
N GLU A 61 11.48 -16.82 7.40
CA GLU A 61 11.62 -16.14 6.11
C GLU A 61 11.50 -14.62 6.29
N ASP A 62 12.34 -13.86 5.59
CA ASP A 62 12.10 -12.43 5.37
C ASP A 62 11.05 -12.26 4.25
N VAL A 63 9.78 -12.34 4.66
CA VAL A 63 8.63 -12.30 3.76
C VAL A 63 8.57 -11.01 2.92
N LEU A 64 9.25 -9.94 3.36
CA LEU A 64 9.27 -8.64 2.70
C LEU A 64 10.64 -8.28 2.09
N ALA A 65 11.55 -9.25 1.93
CA ALA A 65 12.87 -9.03 1.34
C ALA A 65 12.81 -8.34 -0.04
N TYR A 66 11.76 -8.60 -0.82
CA TYR A 66 11.55 -8.00 -2.15
C TYR A 66 10.91 -6.60 -2.11
N ALA A 67 10.36 -6.16 -0.98
CA ALA A 67 9.50 -4.98 -0.91
C ALA A 67 10.22 -3.69 -1.34
N THR A 68 11.51 -3.55 -1.00
CA THR A 68 12.30 -2.37 -1.41
C THR A 68 12.39 -2.22 -2.92
N ILE A 69 12.47 -3.32 -3.68
CA ILE A 69 12.48 -3.29 -5.15
C ILE A 69 11.14 -2.77 -5.67
N ILE A 70 10.04 -3.24 -5.08
CA ILE A 70 8.69 -2.82 -5.43
C ILE A 70 8.44 -1.35 -5.09
N TYR A 71 8.90 -0.87 -3.94
CA TYR A 71 8.78 0.54 -3.55
C TYR A 71 9.55 1.47 -4.49
N ARG A 72 10.78 1.12 -4.85
CA ARG A 72 11.57 1.88 -5.83
C ARG A 72 10.88 1.91 -7.19
N ARG A 73 10.32 0.79 -7.63
CA ARG A 73 9.53 0.72 -8.86
C ARG A 73 8.31 1.64 -8.76
N HIS A 74 7.56 1.53 -7.66
CA HIS A 74 6.35 2.32 -7.43
C HIS A 74 6.61 3.82 -7.50
N LEU A 75 7.76 4.30 -6.99
CA LEU A 75 8.15 5.71 -7.08
C LEU A 75 8.37 6.23 -8.52
N ARG A 76 8.71 5.34 -9.46
CA ARG A 76 8.91 5.68 -10.89
C ARG A 76 7.64 5.45 -11.71
N GLU A 77 6.96 4.34 -11.45
CA GLU A 77 5.76 3.90 -12.15
C GLU A 77 4.76 3.37 -11.12
N PRO A 78 3.52 3.88 -11.06
CA PRO A 78 2.53 3.40 -10.12
C PRO A 78 2.33 1.88 -10.21
N VAL A 79 2.59 1.19 -9.10
CA VAL A 79 2.27 -0.22 -8.90
C VAL A 79 0.95 -0.31 -8.13
N GLU A 80 -0.01 -1.04 -8.67
CA GLU A 80 -1.30 -1.28 -8.01
C GLU A 80 -1.12 -1.98 -6.66
N GLY A 81 -1.87 -1.56 -5.65
CA GLY A 81 -1.72 -2.07 -4.29
C GLY A 81 -0.52 -1.56 -3.50
N VAL A 82 0.28 -0.67 -4.08
CA VAL A 82 1.40 -0.03 -3.36
C VAL A 82 1.06 1.44 -3.24
N TYR A 83 1.29 2.00 -2.05
CA TYR A 83 1.02 3.39 -1.73
C TYR A 83 2.26 4.01 -1.11
N ALA A 84 2.62 5.22 -1.55
CA ALA A 84 3.74 5.98 -1.01
C ALA A 84 3.25 7.28 -0.36
N VAL A 85 3.07 7.26 0.95
CA VAL A 85 2.55 8.42 1.70
C VAL A 85 3.71 9.23 2.25
N ASP A 86 3.75 10.54 2.00
CA ASP A 86 4.78 11.40 2.60
C ASP A 86 4.74 11.28 4.13
N ASN A 87 5.90 11.16 4.77
CA ASN A 87 5.99 10.85 6.21
C ASN A 87 5.25 11.85 7.11
N ASP A 88 5.20 13.13 6.74
CA ASP A 88 4.48 14.12 7.55
C ASP A 88 2.96 13.93 7.44
N LEU A 89 2.45 13.58 6.26
CA LEU A 89 1.05 13.19 6.07
C LEU A 89 0.76 11.88 6.81
N TYR A 90 1.64 10.89 6.69
CA TYR A 90 1.48 9.60 7.36
C TYR A 90 1.33 9.77 8.88
N ARG A 91 2.18 10.57 9.52
CA ARG A 91 2.11 10.85 10.97
C ARG A 91 0.79 11.47 11.41
N GLU A 92 0.11 12.21 10.55
CA GLU A 92 -1.25 12.70 10.83
C GLU A 92 -2.27 11.55 10.66
N LEU A 93 -2.17 10.80 9.56
CA LEU A 93 -3.11 9.73 9.21
C LEU A 93 -3.07 8.51 10.14
N ILE A 94 -1.97 8.25 10.85
CA ILE A 94 -1.93 7.14 11.82
C ILE A 94 -2.93 7.33 12.96
N HIS A 95 -3.31 8.58 13.26
CA HIS A 95 -4.28 8.92 14.28
C HIS A 95 -5.71 9.08 13.73
N ALA A 96 -5.86 9.11 12.40
CA ALA A 96 -7.15 9.22 11.75
C ALA A 96 -7.94 7.89 11.78
N PRO A 97 -9.28 7.95 11.81
CA PRO A 97 -10.14 6.81 11.52
C PRO A 97 -9.73 6.07 10.24
N ALA A 98 -9.96 4.76 10.20
CA ALA A 98 -9.49 3.90 9.10
C ALA A 98 -10.07 4.31 7.73
N ASP A 99 -11.33 4.76 7.69
CA ASP A 99 -11.98 5.25 6.48
C ASP A 99 -11.38 6.57 6.00
N GLU A 100 -11.05 7.49 6.90
CA GLU A 100 -10.37 8.74 6.59
C GLU A 100 -8.96 8.48 6.06
N ARG A 101 -8.19 7.62 6.72
CA ARG A 101 -6.87 7.20 6.25
C ARG A 101 -6.94 6.60 4.86
N LYS A 102 -7.89 5.69 4.61
CA LYS A 102 -8.09 5.08 3.29
C LYS A 102 -8.39 6.14 2.22
N ARG A 103 -9.35 7.04 2.47
CA ARG A 103 -9.68 8.13 1.53
C ARG A 103 -8.48 9.01 1.21
N ALA A 104 -7.68 9.37 2.22
CA ALA A 104 -6.51 10.22 2.03
C ALA A 104 -5.44 9.53 1.18
N ILE A 105 -5.22 8.23 1.38
CA ILE A 105 -4.29 7.41 0.59
C ILE A 105 -4.77 7.28 -0.86
N GLU A 106 -6.06 7.03 -1.09
CA GLU A 106 -6.64 6.95 -2.43
C GLU A 106 -6.53 8.29 -3.18
N GLU A 107 -6.78 9.41 -2.51
CA GLU A 107 -6.63 10.75 -3.07
C GLU A 107 -5.16 11.08 -3.39
N LEU A 108 -4.24 10.69 -2.51
CA LEU A 108 -2.81 10.82 -2.74
C LEU A 108 -2.39 10.14 -4.05
N GLU A 109 -2.75 8.87 -4.22
CA GLU A 109 -2.38 8.12 -5.42
C GLU A 109 -3.07 8.66 -6.68
N ARG A 110 -4.33 9.09 -6.56
CA ARG A 110 -5.05 9.73 -7.67
C ARG A 110 -4.30 10.97 -8.18
N ARG A 111 -3.88 11.86 -7.28
CA ARG A 111 -3.07 13.05 -7.62
C ARG A 111 -1.70 12.67 -8.14
N ARG A 112 -1.04 11.69 -7.52
CA ARG A 112 0.28 11.22 -7.96
C ARG A 112 0.26 10.71 -9.41
N ARG A 113 -0.78 9.95 -9.79
CA ARG A 113 -0.99 9.48 -11.17
C ARG A 113 -1.23 10.60 -12.18
N SER A 114 -1.74 11.75 -11.75
CA SER A 114 -1.89 12.96 -12.59
C SER A 114 -0.68 13.91 -12.51
N GLY A 115 0.43 13.51 -11.89
CA GLY A 115 1.62 14.34 -11.72
C GLY A 115 1.47 15.44 -10.66
N GLN A 116 0.42 15.38 -9.84
CA GLN A 116 0.15 16.30 -8.76
C GLN A 116 0.66 15.75 -7.42
N THR A 117 1.08 16.65 -6.53
CA THR A 117 1.44 16.31 -5.16
C THR A 117 0.21 16.37 -4.25
N TYR A 118 0.20 15.55 -3.20
CA TYR A 118 -0.76 15.64 -2.11
C TYR A 118 -0.01 15.67 -0.78
N THR A 119 0.01 16.84 -0.15
CA THR A 119 0.77 17.10 1.09
C THR A 119 -0.14 17.12 2.32
N LEU A 120 0.46 17.14 3.52
CA LEU A 120 -0.27 17.36 4.77
C LEU A 120 -1.10 18.66 4.74
N SER A 121 -0.58 19.72 4.12
CA SER A 121 -1.31 21.00 3.99
C SER A 121 -2.53 20.89 3.07
N ASP A 122 -2.43 20.10 2.00
CA ASP A 122 -3.57 19.84 1.11
C ASP A 122 -4.63 19.02 1.82
N TYR A 123 -4.22 17.97 2.53
CA TYR A 123 -5.10 17.14 3.33
C TYR A 123 -5.87 17.94 4.40
N ARG A 124 -5.19 18.79 5.18
CA ARG A 124 -5.83 19.62 6.21
C ARG A 124 -6.86 20.56 5.62
N ARG A 125 -6.54 21.20 4.49
CA ARG A 125 -7.46 22.08 3.76
C ARG A 125 -8.70 21.34 3.26
N ASP A 126 -8.50 20.16 2.67
CA ASP A 126 -9.60 19.34 2.15
C ASP A 126 -10.50 18.80 3.27
N ARG A 127 -9.94 18.54 4.46
CA ARG A 127 -10.71 18.16 5.65
C ARG A 127 -11.53 19.33 6.19
N GLU A 128 -10.91 20.50 6.37
CA GLU A 128 -11.60 21.72 6.83
C GLU A 128 -12.77 22.11 5.92
N ASN A 129 -12.60 22.00 4.59
CA ASN A 129 -13.66 22.29 3.62
C ASN A 129 -14.83 21.28 3.63
N ARG A 130 -14.69 20.12 4.28
CA ARG A 130 -15.74 19.10 4.40
C ARG A 130 -16.54 19.23 5.69
N ASP A 131 -15.86 19.67 6.75
CA ASP A 131 -16.43 19.77 8.09
C ASP A 131 -17.10 21.14 8.34
N GLY A 132 -16.87 22.13 7.48
CA GLY A 132 -17.52 23.46 7.49
C GLY A 132 -18.71 23.56 6.53
#